data_AF-A0A7U0TEZ5-F1
#
_entry.id   AF-A0A7U0TEZ5-F1
#
_cell.length_a   1.000
_cell.length_b   1.000
_cell.length_c   1.000
_cell.angle_alpha   90.00
_cell.angle_beta   90.00
_cell.angle_gamma   90.00
#
_symmetry.space_group_name_H-M   'P 1'
#
loop_
_entity.id
_entity.type
_entity.pdbx_description
1 polymer ?
#
loop_
_entity_poly.entity_id
_entity_poly.type
_entity_poly.pdbx_seq_one_letter_code
_entity_poly.pdbx_strand_id
1 'polypeptide(L)'
;GCVEDVQPLKQGMRLKISTRYAIESLAIGASIACSGICLTIVERGLKQEDSNWFVVEAWEETLRLTNLAQWIKGTFVNLERSLRLGDEMGGHLVSGHIDGLAEIIDQKNEGDAIRFYLKVSRQFMPFIVNKGSIALNGTSLTVNGVEDCVFDVLIIRHTLEMTTWGQAKIGDRLNLEIDQL
;
A
#
# COMPACT_ATOMS: atom_id res chain seq x y z
N GLY A 1 -0.62 2.62 -9.56
CA GLY A 1 0.45 3.37 -10.24
C GLY A 1 1.58 2.43 -10.62
N CYS A 2 2.55 2.92 -11.38
CA CYS A 2 3.77 2.17 -11.73
C CYS A 2 5.00 3.05 -11.49
N VAL A 3 6.04 2.50 -10.86
CA VAL A 3 7.32 3.20 -10.67
C VAL A 3 8.04 3.28 -12.02
N GLU A 4 8.24 4.50 -12.53
CA GLU A 4 8.86 4.76 -13.83
C GLU A 4 10.37 5.00 -13.73
N ASP A 5 10.80 5.59 -12.61
CA ASP A 5 12.19 5.90 -12.33
C ASP A 5 12.46 5.93 -10.83
N VAL A 6 13.68 5.53 -10.46
CA VAL A 6 14.16 5.49 -9.07
C VAL A 6 15.55 6.12 -9.04
N GLN A 7 15.70 7.18 -8.27
CA GLN A 7 16.95 7.92 -8.14
C GLN A 7 17.40 7.92 -6.68
N PRO A 8 18.62 7.44 -6.38
CA PRO A 8 19.15 7.49 -5.02
C PRO A 8 19.44 8.94 -4.61
N LEU A 9 19.09 9.27 -3.38
CA LEU A 9 19.47 10.52 -2.70
C LEU A 9 20.38 10.20 -1.52
N LYS A 10 20.94 11.23 -0.88
CA LYS A 10 21.64 11.05 0.40
C LYS A 10 20.62 10.65 1.47
N GLN A 11 20.68 9.40 1.92
CA GLN A 11 19.75 8.81 2.92
C GLN A 11 18.28 8.84 2.50
N GLY A 12 18.01 8.82 1.20
CA GLY A 12 16.66 8.85 0.67
C GLY A 12 16.59 8.30 -0.74
N MET A 13 15.38 8.26 -1.27
CA MET A 13 15.09 7.79 -2.61
C MET A 13 14.02 8.66 -3.24
N ARG A 14 14.26 9.13 -4.46
CA ARG A 14 13.30 9.89 -5.27
C ARG A 14 12.65 8.93 -6.27
N LEU A 15 11.33 8.88 -6.28
CA LEU A 15 10.56 7.96 -7.11
C LEU A 15 9.62 8.72 -8.01
N LYS A 16 9.70 8.47 -9.31
CA LYS A 16 8.72 8.94 -10.29
C LYS A 16 7.68 7.84 -10.50
N ILE A 17 6.41 8.15 -10.28
CA ILE A 17 5.30 7.19 -10.34
C ILE A 17 4.28 7.66 -11.38
N SER A 18 3.98 6.80 -12.34
CA SER A 18 2.88 7.01 -13.28
C SER A 18 1.54 6.66 -12.64
N THR A 19 0.51 7.42 -13.01
CA THR A 19 -0.83 7.33 -12.46
C THR A 19 -1.88 7.72 -13.48
N ARG A 20 -3.11 7.24 -13.26
CA ARG A 20 -4.31 7.65 -14.01
C ARG A 20 -5.04 8.82 -13.35
N TYR A 21 -4.59 9.28 -12.17
CA TYR A 21 -5.19 10.45 -11.54
C TYR A 21 -5.03 11.69 -12.40
N ALA A 22 -6.09 12.50 -12.44
CA ALA A 22 -6.09 13.79 -13.12
C ALA A 22 -5.01 14.71 -12.53
N ILE A 23 -4.31 15.46 -13.38
CA ILE A 23 -3.14 16.25 -12.98
C ILE A 23 -3.51 17.34 -11.96
N GLU A 24 -4.72 17.89 -12.07
CA GLU A 24 -5.32 18.90 -11.19
C GLU A 24 -5.48 18.38 -9.78
N SER A 25 -5.67 17.08 -9.66
CA SER A 25 -5.78 16.43 -8.37
C SER A 25 -4.38 16.35 -7.70
N LEU A 26 -3.28 16.25 -8.45
CA LEU A 26 -1.94 15.96 -7.93
C LEU A 26 -1.17 17.21 -7.50
N ALA A 27 -1.73 18.08 -6.65
CA ALA A 27 -1.04 19.30 -6.22
C ALA A 27 0.33 19.03 -5.56
N ILE A 28 1.32 19.88 -5.82
CA ILE A 28 2.62 19.84 -5.11
C ILE A 28 2.35 20.16 -3.63
N GLY A 29 2.97 19.39 -2.74
CA GLY A 29 2.72 19.43 -1.30
C GLY A 29 1.51 18.61 -0.84
N ALA A 30 0.72 18.05 -1.75
CA ALA A 30 -0.35 17.14 -1.38
C ALA A 30 0.20 15.78 -0.97
N SER A 31 -0.48 15.14 -0.02
CA SER A 31 -0.21 13.77 0.38
C SER A 31 -0.93 12.77 -0.53
N ILE A 32 -0.26 11.66 -0.78
CA ILE A 32 -0.77 10.52 -1.55
C ILE A 32 -0.22 9.25 -0.92
N ALA A 33 -1.11 8.28 -0.66
CA ALA A 33 -0.69 6.98 -0.16
C ALA A 33 -0.20 6.13 -1.33
N CYS A 34 1.05 5.66 -1.26
CA CYS A 34 1.67 4.76 -2.22
C CYS A 34 1.86 3.38 -1.57
N SER A 35 1.03 2.41 -1.92
CA SER A 35 0.93 1.12 -1.22
C SER A 35 0.84 1.29 0.30
N GLY A 36 -0.03 2.20 0.73
CA GLY A 36 -0.24 2.55 2.14
C GLY A 36 0.76 3.53 2.73
N ILE A 37 1.85 3.89 2.03
CA ILE A 37 2.84 4.82 2.57
C ILE A 37 2.40 6.25 2.25
N CYS A 38 2.11 7.07 3.27
CA CYS A 38 1.83 8.49 3.08
C CYS A 38 3.10 9.22 2.60
N LEU A 39 3.07 9.72 1.36
CA LEU A 39 4.18 10.45 0.75
C LEU A 39 3.70 11.79 0.21
N THR A 40 4.62 12.77 0.17
CA THR A 40 4.32 14.12 -0.32
C THR A 40 4.77 14.29 -1.76
N ILE A 41 3.87 14.80 -2.61
CA ILE A 41 4.17 15.10 -4.01
C ILE A 41 5.12 16.30 -4.09
N VAL A 42 6.30 16.11 -4.68
CA VAL A 42 7.32 17.17 -4.86
C VAL A 42 7.43 17.65 -6.30
N GLU A 43 6.95 16.87 -7.27
CA GLU A 43 6.94 17.20 -8.69
C GLU A 43 5.78 16.48 -9.37
N ARG A 44 5.29 17.00 -10.50
CA ARG A 44 4.23 16.39 -11.29
C ARG A 44 4.33 16.79 -12.75
N GLY A 45 3.74 16.00 -13.63
CA GLY A 45 3.61 16.38 -15.03
C GLY A 45 2.63 15.53 -15.82
N LEU A 46 2.37 16.01 -17.03
CA LEU A 46 1.57 15.34 -18.05
C LEU A 46 2.44 14.34 -18.82
N LYS A 47 1.83 13.28 -19.34
CA LYS A 47 2.38 12.48 -20.44
C LYS A 47 1.43 12.59 -21.63
N GLN A 48 1.97 12.48 -22.84
CA GLN A 48 1.21 12.58 -24.08
C GLN A 48 0.32 11.35 -24.38
N GLU A 49 0.36 10.31 -23.54
CA GLU A 49 -0.33 9.02 -23.73
C GLU A 49 -1.18 8.64 -22.50
N ASP A 50 -2.13 9.49 -22.11
CA ASP A 50 -3.18 9.22 -21.09
C ASP A 50 -2.70 8.77 -19.68
N SER A 51 -1.46 9.07 -19.31
CA SER A 51 -0.94 8.78 -17.97
C SER A 51 -0.23 10.00 -17.40
N ASN A 52 -0.70 10.50 -16.26
CA ASN A 52 0.01 11.54 -15.54
C ASN A 52 1.11 10.92 -14.68
N TRP A 53 1.99 11.74 -14.16
CA TRP A 53 2.99 11.27 -13.20
C TRP A 53 3.19 12.28 -12.09
N PHE A 54 3.68 11.78 -10.98
CA PHE A 54 4.14 12.58 -9.86
C PHE A 54 5.45 12.00 -9.32
N VAL A 55 6.17 12.80 -8.55
CA VAL A 55 7.39 12.40 -7.87
C VAL A 55 7.19 12.56 -6.37
N VAL A 56 7.73 11.60 -5.63
CA VAL A 56 7.81 11.60 -4.17
C VAL A 56 9.23 11.32 -3.74
N GLU A 57 9.56 11.69 -2.51
CA GLU A 57 10.81 11.35 -1.86
C GLU A 57 10.52 10.56 -0.59
N ALA A 58 11.19 9.42 -0.44
CA ALA A 58 11.15 8.59 0.75
C ALA A 58 12.48 8.70 1.48
N TRP A 59 12.42 8.89 2.79
CA TRP A 59 13.59 9.08 3.64
C TRP A 59 13.85 7.84 4.51
N GLU A 60 14.90 7.91 5.33
CA GLU A 60 15.45 6.79 6.11
C GLU A 60 14.37 5.94 6.80
N GLU A 61 13.47 6.55 7.58
CA GLU A 61 12.44 5.81 8.32
C GLU A 61 11.49 5.02 7.40
N THR A 62 11.01 5.65 6.32
CA THR A 62 10.18 5.00 5.31
C THR A 62 10.93 3.86 4.62
N LEU A 63 12.19 4.08 4.25
CA LEU A 63 13.00 3.05 3.59
C LEU A 63 13.28 1.87 4.53
N ARG A 64 13.41 2.13 5.83
CA ARG A 64 13.69 1.10 6.84
C ARG A 64 12.47 0.24 7.16
N LEU A 65 11.27 0.83 7.24
CA LEU A 65 10.06 0.15 7.70
C LEU A 65 9.21 -0.47 6.59
N THR A 66 9.36 -0.02 5.35
CA THR A 66 8.42 -0.35 4.26
C THR A 66 9.07 -1.17 3.15
N ASN A 67 8.24 -1.76 2.29
CA ASN A 67 8.71 -2.48 1.11
C ASN A 67 9.22 -1.54 0.00
N LEU A 68 9.11 -0.22 0.17
CA LEU A 68 9.54 0.77 -0.80
C LEU A 68 11.03 0.70 -1.11
N ALA A 69 11.87 0.30 -0.14
CA ALA A 69 13.30 0.10 -0.36
C ALA A 69 13.63 -0.96 -1.42
N GLN A 70 12.68 -1.83 -1.79
CA GLN A 70 12.83 -2.85 -2.82
C GLN A 70 12.20 -2.44 -4.16
N TRP A 71 11.57 -1.27 -4.25
CA TRP A 71 10.91 -0.83 -5.46
C TRP A 71 11.93 -0.49 -6.54
N ILE A 72 11.65 -0.96 -7.75
CA ILE A 72 12.44 -0.71 -8.94
C ILE A 72 11.52 -0.18 -10.04
N LYS A 73 12.12 0.27 -11.14
CA LYS A 73 11.33 0.59 -12.34
C LYS A 73 10.48 -0.62 -12.75
N GLY A 74 9.19 -0.39 -12.99
CA GLY A 74 8.19 -1.40 -13.31
C GLY A 74 7.43 -1.96 -12.11
N THR A 75 7.78 -1.60 -10.87
CA THR A 75 7.01 -1.99 -9.69
C THR A 75 5.63 -1.32 -9.71
N PHE A 76 4.57 -2.12 -9.65
CA PHE A 76 3.21 -1.63 -9.47
C PHE A 76 2.93 -1.33 -8.01
N VAL A 77 2.18 -0.25 -7.76
CA VAL A 77 1.84 0.21 -6.41
C VAL A 77 0.37 0.60 -6.33
N ASN A 78 -0.28 0.32 -5.19
CA ASN A 78 -1.62 0.87 -4.92
C ASN A 78 -1.49 2.39 -4.72
N LEU A 79 -2.47 3.15 -5.17
CA LEU A 79 -2.50 4.59 -4.95
C LEU A 79 -3.84 4.98 -4.34
N GLU A 80 -3.79 5.82 -3.31
CA GLU A 80 -4.98 6.41 -2.69
C GLU A 80 -4.73 7.87 -2.37
N ARG A 81 -5.75 8.70 -2.58
CA ARG A 81 -5.72 10.13 -2.31
C ARG A 81 -6.10 10.41 -0.87
N SER A 82 -5.49 11.42 -0.27
CA SER A 82 -5.95 11.91 1.04
C SER A 82 -7.41 12.31 0.98
N LEU A 83 -8.16 11.86 1.98
CA LEU A 83 -9.56 12.19 2.20
C LEU A 83 -9.75 13.70 2.29
N ARG A 84 -10.82 14.20 1.66
CA ARG A 84 -11.32 15.56 1.80
C ARG A 84 -12.52 15.58 2.73
N LEU A 85 -12.81 16.74 3.30
CA LEU A 85 -14.02 16.91 4.11
C LEU A 85 -15.25 16.61 3.25
N GLY A 86 -16.07 15.66 3.72
CA GLY A 86 -17.28 15.22 3.01
C GLY A 86 -17.08 14.02 2.09
N ASP A 87 -15.86 13.51 1.93
CA ASP A 87 -15.62 12.25 1.23
C ASP A 87 -16.20 11.06 2.02
N GLU A 88 -16.65 10.04 1.29
CA GLU A 88 -17.12 8.78 1.88
C GLU A 88 -15.93 7.98 2.44
N MET A 89 -16.09 7.43 3.66
CA MET A 89 -15.14 6.49 4.25
C MET A 89 -15.71 5.07 4.15
N GLY A 90 -15.36 4.37 3.07
CA GLY A 90 -15.84 3.01 2.80
C GLY A 90 -15.07 1.89 3.53
N GLY A 91 -13.91 2.21 4.13
CA GLY A 91 -13.09 1.30 4.93
C GLY A 91 -13.01 1.72 6.39
N HIS A 92 -11.82 1.62 6.97
CA HIS A 92 -11.48 2.23 8.27
C HIS A 92 -10.53 3.41 8.07
N LEU A 93 -10.17 4.11 9.16
CA LEU A 93 -9.20 5.19 9.11
C LEU A 93 -7.80 4.65 8.89
N VAL A 94 -7.20 5.04 7.76
CA VAL A 94 -5.82 4.71 7.39
C VAL A 94 -5.03 6.02 7.31
N SER A 95 -3.99 6.13 8.14
CA SER A 95 -3.13 7.32 8.23
C SER A 95 -2.01 7.32 7.19
N GLY A 96 -1.62 6.14 6.73
CA GLY A 96 -0.49 5.89 5.86
C GLY A 96 0.86 5.87 6.57
N HIS A 97 0.85 5.65 7.89
CA HIS A 97 2.05 5.45 8.70
C HIS A 97 2.27 3.95 8.93
N ILE A 98 3.17 3.39 8.14
CA ILE A 98 3.41 1.95 8.15
C ILE A 98 4.18 1.53 9.40
N ASP A 99 3.61 0.58 10.15
CA ASP A 99 4.20 0.01 11.37
C ASP A 99 5.30 -1.01 11.05
N GLY A 100 5.18 -1.71 9.92
CA GLY A 100 6.15 -2.69 9.47
C GLY A 100 5.71 -3.49 8.26
N LEU A 101 6.13 -4.75 8.20
CA LEU A 101 5.88 -5.64 7.07
C LEU A 101 5.15 -6.91 7.49
N ALA A 102 4.20 -7.33 6.65
CA ALA A 102 3.57 -8.64 6.69
C ALA A 102 4.04 -9.47 5.49
N GLU A 103 4.46 -10.71 5.72
CA GLU A 103 4.91 -11.63 4.67
C GLU A 103 3.78 -12.58 4.28
N ILE A 104 3.49 -12.70 2.99
CA ILE A 104 2.54 -13.71 2.49
C ILE A 104 3.21 -15.08 2.59
N ILE A 105 2.69 -15.96 3.45
CA ILE A 105 3.23 -17.31 3.64
C ILE A 105 2.44 -18.40 2.91
N ASP A 106 1.17 -18.13 2.61
CA ASP A 106 0.31 -19.04 1.86
C ASP A 106 -0.84 -18.27 1.18
N GLN A 107 -1.42 -18.88 0.15
CA GLN A 107 -2.61 -18.37 -0.52
C GLN A 107 -3.50 -19.52 -1.01
N LYS A 108 -4.82 -19.36 -0.89
CA LYS A 108 -5.81 -20.36 -1.28
C LYS A 108 -6.92 -19.75 -2.11
N ASN A 109 -7.17 -20.32 -3.29
CA ASN A 109 -8.30 -19.95 -4.12
C ASN A 109 -9.62 -20.39 -3.46
N GLU A 110 -10.57 -19.47 -3.37
CA GLU A 110 -11.92 -19.66 -2.84
C GLU A 110 -12.94 -19.15 -3.85
N GLY A 111 -13.06 -19.87 -4.98
CA GLY A 111 -13.84 -19.42 -6.14
C GLY A 111 -13.13 -18.27 -6.85
N ASP A 112 -13.85 -17.15 -7.03
CA ASP A 112 -13.32 -15.90 -7.61
C ASP A 112 -12.57 -15.02 -6.59
N ALA A 113 -12.51 -15.45 -5.32
CA ALA A 113 -11.77 -14.79 -4.26
C ALA A 113 -10.50 -15.58 -3.92
N ILE A 114 -9.53 -14.92 -3.28
CA ILE A 114 -8.30 -15.55 -2.81
C ILE A 114 -8.10 -15.21 -1.35
N ARG A 115 -7.91 -16.24 -0.51
CA ARG A 115 -7.50 -16.08 0.89
C ARG A 115 -5.99 -16.02 0.95
N PHE A 116 -5.46 -15.03 1.66
CA PHE A 116 -4.03 -14.87 1.91
C PHE A 116 -3.76 -15.08 3.39
N TYR A 117 -2.70 -15.84 3.70
CA TYR A 117 -2.19 -16.02 5.05
C TYR A 117 -0.91 -15.21 5.20
N LEU A 118 -0.88 -14.36 6.21
CA LEU A 118 0.16 -13.37 6.41
C LEU A 118 0.84 -13.58 7.75
N LYS A 119 2.17 -13.66 7.72
CA LYS A 119 3.01 -13.73 8.91
C LYS A 119 3.53 -12.35 9.27
N VAL A 120 3.49 -12.03 10.55
CA VAL A 120 4.00 -10.77 11.10
C VAL A 120 4.89 -11.00 12.31
N SER A 121 5.62 -9.96 12.72
CA SER A 121 6.34 -9.98 14.00
C SER A 121 5.35 -10.08 15.16
N ARG A 122 5.72 -10.85 16.20
CA ARG A 122 4.91 -11.06 17.41
C ARG A 122 4.48 -9.74 18.08
N GLN A 123 5.27 -8.68 17.95
CA GLN A 123 4.96 -7.36 18.53
C GLN A 123 3.66 -6.74 17.98
N PHE A 124 3.23 -7.13 16.78
CA PHE A 124 2.03 -6.60 16.13
C PHE A 124 0.75 -7.37 16.51
N MET A 125 0.89 -8.60 17.01
CA MET A 125 -0.24 -9.49 17.31
C MET A 125 -1.24 -8.96 18.32
N PRO A 126 -0.85 -8.21 19.38
CA PRO A 126 -1.83 -7.64 20.32
C PRO A 126 -2.86 -6.70 19.68
N PHE A 127 -2.58 -6.20 18.47
CA PHE A 127 -3.42 -5.24 17.76
C PHE A 127 -4.15 -5.85 16.54
N ILE A 128 -3.89 -7.12 16.23
CA ILE A 128 -4.53 -7.83 15.12
C ILE A 128 -5.56 -8.78 15.71
N VAL A 129 -6.83 -8.37 15.63
CA VAL A 129 -7.95 -9.11 16.22
C VAL A 129 -8.85 -9.71 15.15
N ASN A 130 -9.45 -10.87 15.43
CA ASN A 130 -10.43 -11.47 14.53
C ASN A 130 -11.63 -10.52 14.33
N LYS A 131 -12.00 -10.30 13.07
CA LYS A 131 -13.00 -9.32 12.61
C LYS A 131 -12.62 -7.86 12.84
N GLY A 132 -11.39 -7.58 13.24
CA GLY A 132 -10.81 -6.25 13.22
C GLY A 132 -10.46 -5.78 11.81
N SER A 133 -10.20 -4.48 11.69
CA SER A 133 -9.69 -3.88 10.46
C SER A 133 -8.16 -3.93 10.43
N ILE A 134 -7.61 -3.93 9.22
CA ILE A 134 -6.18 -3.85 8.98
C ILE A 134 -5.90 -3.23 7.62
N ALA A 135 -4.82 -2.47 7.47
CA ALA A 135 -4.40 -1.94 6.20
C ALA A 135 -3.14 -2.66 5.69
N LEU A 136 -3.25 -3.24 4.49
CA LEU A 136 -2.16 -3.97 3.84
C LEU A 136 -1.90 -3.40 2.45
N ASN A 137 -0.69 -2.88 2.22
CA ASN A 137 -0.36 -2.06 1.05
C ASN A 137 -1.44 -0.97 0.80
N GLY A 138 -1.95 -0.36 1.87
CA GLY A 138 -3.01 0.66 1.84
C GLY A 138 -4.41 0.14 1.52
N THR A 139 -4.60 -1.17 1.38
CA THR A 139 -5.93 -1.75 1.20
C THR A 139 -6.55 -2.03 2.56
N SER A 140 -7.69 -1.41 2.85
CA SER A 140 -8.50 -1.72 4.04
C SER A 140 -9.12 -3.11 3.92
N LEU A 141 -8.87 -3.97 4.90
CA LEU A 141 -9.30 -5.36 4.90
C LEU A 141 -9.83 -5.77 6.27
N THR A 142 -10.61 -6.85 6.28
CA THR A 142 -11.10 -7.49 7.50
C THR A 142 -10.25 -8.73 7.80
N VAL A 143 -9.75 -8.82 9.02
CA VAL A 143 -9.06 -10.00 9.53
C VAL A 143 -10.08 -11.11 9.80
N ASN A 144 -9.88 -12.31 9.25
CA ASN A 144 -10.83 -13.42 9.36
C ASN A 144 -10.46 -14.45 10.43
N GLY A 145 -9.17 -14.65 10.63
CA GLY A 145 -8.60 -15.61 11.55
C GLY A 145 -7.23 -15.13 12.01
N VAL A 146 -6.88 -15.49 13.23
CA VAL A 146 -5.62 -15.13 13.87
C VAL A 146 -5.16 -16.35 14.66
N GLU A 147 -3.96 -16.82 14.36
CA GLU A 147 -3.31 -17.95 15.05
C GLU A 147 -1.80 -17.68 15.16
N ASP A 148 -1.28 -17.69 16.39
CA ASP A 148 0.11 -17.38 16.72
C ASP A 148 0.62 -16.03 16.19
N CYS A 149 1.35 -16.05 15.07
CA CYS A 149 1.91 -14.86 14.41
C CYS A 149 1.44 -14.77 12.96
N VAL A 150 0.33 -15.45 12.66
CA VAL A 150 -0.29 -15.54 11.35
C VAL A 150 -1.73 -15.07 11.47
N PHE A 151 -2.16 -14.29 10.49
CA PHE A 151 -3.56 -13.95 10.31
C PHE A 151 -3.93 -14.12 8.85
N ASP A 152 -5.23 -14.19 8.56
CA ASP A 152 -5.71 -14.31 7.20
C ASP A 152 -6.75 -13.26 6.81
N VAL A 153 -6.73 -12.90 5.53
CA VAL A 153 -7.67 -11.98 4.89
C VAL A 153 -8.20 -12.62 3.62
N LEU A 154 -9.44 -12.31 3.28
CA LEU A 154 -10.08 -12.77 2.04
C LEU A 154 -10.18 -11.59 1.07
N ILE A 155 -9.54 -11.70 -0.09
CA ILE A 155 -9.55 -10.67 -1.11
C ILE A 155 -10.59 -11.03 -2.16
N ILE A 156 -11.61 -10.18 -2.29
CA ILE A 156 -12.68 -10.34 -3.27
C ILE A 156 -12.20 -10.04 -4.69
N ARG A 157 -12.91 -10.58 -5.69
CA ARG A 157 -12.59 -10.40 -7.12
C ARG A 157 -12.30 -8.96 -7.52
N HIS A 158 -13.17 -8.03 -7.12
CA HIS A 158 -12.99 -6.62 -7.46
C HIS A 158 -11.67 -6.05 -6.92
N THR A 159 -11.30 -6.37 -5.68
CA THR A 159 -10.03 -5.93 -5.10
C THR A 159 -8.84 -6.56 -5.80
N LEU A 160 -8.93 -7.85 -6.18
CA LEU A 160 -7.88 -8.51 -6.99
C LEU A 160 -7.66 -7.81 -8.34
N GLU A 161 -8.74 -7.40 -9.01
CA GLU A 161 -8.70 -6.74 -10.32
C GLU A 161 -8.18 -5.29 -10.25
N MET A 162 -8.51 -4.57 -9.18
CA MET A 162 -8.26 -3.13 -9.08
C MET A 162 -6.97 -2.76 -8.33
N THR A 163 -6.33 -3.71 -7.67
CA THR A 163 -5.15 -3.47 -6.82
C THR A 163 -4.00 -4.42 -7.17
N THR A 164 -2.84 -4.21 -6.54
CA THR A 164 -1.68 -5.10 -6.71
C THR A 164 -1.90 -6.51 -6.14
N TRP A 165 -2.99 -6.76 -5.41
CA TRP A 165 -3.30 -8.08 -4.85
C TRP A 165 -3.46 -9.17 -5.91
N GLY A 166 -3.93 -8.84 -7.12
CA GLY A 166 -4.03 -9.80 -8.22
C GLY A 166 -2.68 -10.33 -8.74
N GLN A 167 -1.57 -9.69 -8.35
CA GLN A 167 -0.21 -10.07 -8.74
C GLN A 167 0.64 -10.57 -7.55
N ALA A 168 0.10 -10.49 -6.33
CA ALA A 168 0.80 -10.85 -5.11
C ALA A 168 1.08 -12.37 -5.05
N LYS A 169 2.22 -12.74 -4.46
CA LYS A 169 2.71 -14.11 -4.38
C LYS A 169 3.22 -14.44 -2.98
N ILE A 170 3.31 -15.75 -2.70
CA ILE A 170 3.99 -16.25 -1.50
C ILE A 170 5.44 -15.74 -1.50
N GLY A 171 5.86 -15.21 -0.34
CA GLY A 171 7.14 -14.56 -0.11
C GLY A 171 7.12 -13.03 -0.25
N ASP A 172 6.08 -12.46 -0.85
CA ASP A 172 5.97 -11.00 -0.96
C ASP A 172 5.75 -10.36 0.42
N ARG A 173 6.35 -9.17 0.60
CA ARG A 173 6.22 -8.37 1.82
C ARG A 173 5.32 -7.17 1.56
N LEU A 174 4.26 -7.06 2.36
CA LEU A 174 3.27 -6.00 2.27
C LEU A 174 3.48 -4.99 3.40
N ASN A 175 3.28 -3.72 3.11
CA ASN A 175 3.26 -2.66 4.12
C ASN A 175 2.06 -2.89 5.03
N LEU A 176 2.32 -3.02 6.33
CA LEU A 176 1.33 -3.25 7.37
C LEU A 176 1.12 -1.95 8.13
N GLU A 177 -0.13 -1.50 8.15
CA GLU A 177 -0.63 -0.50 9.10
C GLU A 177 -1.76 -1.12 9.92
N ILE A 178 -1.59 -1.06 11.23
CA ILE A 178 -2.52 -1.57 12.22
C ILE A 178 -3.60 -0.51 12.46
N ASP A 179 -4.82 -0.95 12.79
CA ASP A 179 -5.90 -0.03 13.14
C ASP A 179 -5.51 0.80 14.38
N GLN A 180 -5.81 2.10 14.35
CA GLN A 180 -5.47 3.02 15.44
C GLN A 180 -6.46 2.95 16.62
N LEU A 181 -7.54 2.17 16.47
CA LEU A 181 -8.62 2.00 17.45
C LEU A 181 -8.40 0.83 18.42
#